data_AF-A0A7K4FFB9-F1
#
_entry.id   AF-A0A7K4FFB9-F1
#
_cell.length_a   1.000
_cell.length_b   1.000
_cell.length_c   1.000
_cell.angle_alpha   90.00
_cell.angle_beta   90.00
_cell.angle_gamma   90.00
#
_symmetry.space_group_name_H-M   'P 1'
#
loop_
_entity.id
_entity.type
_entity.pdbx_description
1 polymer ?
#
loop_
_entity_poly.entity_id
_entity_poly.type
_entity_poly.pdbx_seq_one_letter_code
_entity_poly.pdbx_strand_id
1 'polypeptide(L)' 'MPATAVPGPAHTHIVCRRCGRISHLTLTPEDLGNLATLAERRPRGWSVDGISYSLTGVCPRCATGSP' A
#
# COMPACT_ATOMS: atom_id res chain seq x y z
N MET A 1 -12.68 -25.28 0.71
CA MET A 1 -12.97 -23.85 1.01
C MET A 1 -11.62 -23.17 1.16
N PRO A 2 -11.19 -22.24 0.28
CA PRO A 2 -9.94 -21.54 0.54
C PRO A 2 -10.19 -20.54 1.67
N ALA A 3 -9.33 -20.59 2.68
CA ALA A 3 -9.36 -19.68 3.81
C ALA A 3 -9.03 -18.27 3.31
N THR A 4 -9.97 -17.34 3.49
CA THR A 4 -9.71 -15.91 3.32
C THR A 4 -8.72 -15.50 4.40
N ALA A 5 -7.43 -15.58 4.11
CA ALA A 5 -6.41 -15.04 4.98
C ALA A 5 -6.61 -13.51 4.99
N VAL A 6 -7.33 -13.00 5.99
CA VAL A 6 -7.31 -11.57 6.28
C VAL A 6 -5.86 -11.27 6.64
N PRO A 7 -5.12 -10.51 5.81
CA PRO A 7 -3.73 -10.26 6.13
C PRO A 7 -3.73 -9.42 7.41
N GLY A 8 -2.97 -9.86 8.40
CA GLY A 8 -2.68 -9.05 9.59
C GLY A 8 -2.08 -7.69 9.19
N PRO A 9 -1.96 -6.74 10.13
CA PRO A 9 -1.43 -5.42 9.83
C PRO A 9 -0.12 -5.52 9.05
N ALA A 10 -0.09 -4.96 7.85
CA ALA A 10 1.07 -5.05 6.97
C ALA A 10 1.94 -3.82 7.16
N HIS A 11 3.18 -4.04 7.61
CA HIS A 11 4.18 -2.99 7.65
C HIS A 11 4.66 -2.67 6.24
N THR A 12 4.63 -1.39 5.88
CA THR A 12 5.10 -0.91 4.59
C THR A 12 5.82 0.43 4.73
N HIS A 13 6.33 0.94 3.61
CA HIS A 13 7.11 2.16 3.56
C HIS A 13 6.64 3.04 2.42
N ILE A 14 6.59 4.35 2.67
CA ILE A 14 6.51 5.36 1.61
C ILE A 14 7.85 6.05 1.46
N VAL A 15 8.31 6.15 0.21
CA VAL A 15 9.59 6.78 -0.13
C VAL A 15 9.36 8.13 -0.81
N CYS A 16 10.06 9.17 -0.34
CA CYS A 16 10.08 10.47 -1.00
C CYS A 16 10.93 10.42 -2.27
N ARG A 17 10.33 10.70 -3.42
CA ARG A 17 11.03 10.73 -4.71
C ARG A 17 12.05 11.87 -4.87
N ARG A 18 12.02 12.89 -4.00
CA ARG A 18 12.92 14.06 -4.07
C ARG A 18 14.17 13.91 -3.21
N CYS A 19 14.02 13.46 -1.96
CA CYS A 19 15.13 13.37 -1.01
C CYS A 19 15.40 11.95 -0.49
N GLY A 20 14.67 10.94 -0.97
CA GLY A 20 14.84 9.55 -0.54
C GLY A 20 14.33 9.24 0.87
N ARG A 21 13.74 10.21 1.58
CA ARG A 21 13.19 9.98 2.93
C ARG A 21 12.18 8.84 2.93
N ILE A 22 12.41 7.86 3.81
CA ILE A 22 11.53 6.71 4.02
C ILE A 22 10.70 6.97 5.28
N SER A 23 9.39 6.77 5.19
CA SER A 23 8.48 6.79 6.35
C SER A 23 7.78 5.45 6.46
N HIS A 24 7.71 4.92 7.69
CA HIS A 24 6.95 3.73 8.00
C HIS A 24 5.46 4.01 7.94
N LEU A 25 4.72 3.04 7.43
CA LEU A 25 3.27 3.00 7.38
C LEU A 25 2.82 1.63 7.84
N THR A 26 1.74 1.60 8.62
CA THR A 26 1.04 0.37 8.94
C THR A 26 -0.26 0.39 8.17
N LEU A 27 -0.46 -0.59 7.28
CA LEU A 27 -1.75 -0.78 6.65
C LEU A 27 -2.65 -1.58 7.58
N THR A 28 -3.86 -1.08 7.75
CA THR A 28 -4.91 -1.81 8.46
C THR A 28 -5.47 -2.93 7.57
N PRO A 29 -6.16 -3.91 8.16
CA PRO A 29 -6.88 -4.91 7.38
C PRO A 29 -7.89 -4.30 6.40
N GLU A 30 -8.48 -3.14 6.72
CA GLU A 30 -9.41 -2.43 5.84
C GLU A 30 -8.72 -1.89 4.59
N ASP A 31 -7.53 -1.29 4.74
CA ASP A 31 -6.73 -0.80 3.61
C ASP A 31 -6.39 -1.94 2.63
N LEU A 32 -6.00 -3.09 3.17
CA LEU A 32 -5.67 -4.28 2.38
C LEU A 32 -6.92 -4.87 1.70
N GLY A 33 -8.07 -4.89 2.39
CA GLY A 33 -9.35 -5.32 1.84
C GLY A 33 -9.81 -4.44 0.67
N ASN A 34 -9.58 -3.12 0.76
CA ASN A 34 -9.87 -2.19 -0.32
C ASN A 34 -9.00 -2.45 -1.56
N LEU A 35 -7.71 -2.75 -1.38
CA LEU A 35 -6.80 -3.12 -2.46
C LEU A 35 -7.19 -4.46 -3.12
N ALA A 36 -7.53 -5.48 -2.31
CA ALA A 36 -8.02 -6.77 -2.81
C ALA A 36 -9.31 -6.59 -3.62
N THR A 37 -10.25 -5.82 -3.09
CA THR A 37 -11.53 -5.50 -3.76
C THR A 37 -11.31 -4.80 -5.09
N LEU A 38 -10.31 -3.92 -5.19
CA LEU A 38 -9.95 -3.27 -6.45
C LEU A 38 -9.45 -4.29 -7.48
N ALA A 39 -8.57 -5.21 -7.06
CA ALA A 39 -8.04 -6.26 -7.91
C ALA A 39 -9.12 -7.26 -8.39
N GLU A 40 -10.07 -7.61 -7.53
CA GLU A 40 -11.23 -8.45 -7.92
C GLU A 40 -12.12 -7.77 -8.97
N ARG A 41 -12.27 -6.45 -8.88
CA ARG A 41 -13.09 -5.66 -9.84
C ARG A 41 -12.32 -5.31 -11.11
N ARG A 42 -10.98 -5.27 -11.07
CA ARG A 42 -10.12 -4.74 -12.14
C ARG A 42 -8.75 -5.46 -12.16
N PRO A 43 -8.47 -6.30 -13.17
CA PRO A 43 -9.39 -6.84 -14.19
C PRO A 43 -10.44 -7.72 -13.50
N ARG A 44 -11.67 -7.81 -14.03
CA ARG A 44 -12.75 -8.54 -13.33
C ARG A 44 -12.40 -10.00 -13.09
N GLY A 45 -12.70 -10.50 -11.89
CA GLY A 45 -12.79 -11.93 -11.59
C GLY A 45 -11.50 -12.60 -11.13
N TRP A 46 -10.50 -11.84 -10.70
CA TRP A 46 -9.27 -12.41 -10.16
C TRP A 46 -9.49 -12.84 -8.71
N SER A 47 -9.04 -14.05 -8.37
CA SER A 47 -8.87 -14.46 -6.98
C SER A 47 -7.52 -13.96 -6.51
N VAL A 48 -7.49 -13.16 -5.43
CA VAL A 48 -6.28 -12.47 -4.96
C VAL A 48 -5.56 -13.34 -3.93
N ASP A 49 -4.43 -13.92 -4.32
CA ASP A 49 -3.58 -14.71 -3.42
C ASP A 49 -2.61 -13.85 -2.60
N GLY A 50 -2.34 -12.63 -3.05
CA GLY A 50 -1.41 -11.70 -2.41
C GLY A 50 -1.36 -10.34 -3.10
N ILE A 51 -0.86 -9.33 -2.39
CA ILE A 51 -0.78 -7.95 -2.87
C ILE A 51 0.65 -7.46 -2.69
N SER A 52 1.27 -7.00 -3.78
CA SER A 52 2.55 -6.29 -3.76
C SER A 52 2.33 -4.86 -4.22
N TYR A 53 2.84 -3.89 -3.46
CA TYR A 53 2.68 -2.47 -3.75
C TYR A 53 3.92 -1.69 -3.31
N SER A 54 4.20 -0.60 -4.03
CA SER A 54 5.27 0.35 -3.71
C SER A 54 4.67 1.75 -3.56
N LEU A 55 4.86 2.37 -2.39
CA LEU A 55 4.38 3.73 -2.15
C LEU A 55 5.51 4.73 -2.37
N THR A 56 5.32 5.63 -3.33
CA THR A 56 6.25 6.73 -3.61
C THR A 56 5.49 8.05 -3.62
N GLY A 57 6.06 9.07 -2.97
CA GLY A 57 5.42 10.38 -2.85
C GLY A 57 6.43 11.52 -2.72
N VAL A 58 5.96 12.69 -2.29
CA VAL A 58 6.81 13.83 -1.90
C VAL A 58 6.56 14.08 -0.41
N CYS A 59 7.61 14.06 0.41
CA CYS A 59 7.47 14.32 1.84
C CYS A 59 7.14 15.80 2.10
N PRO A 60 6.54 16.14 3.26
CA PRO A 60 6.14 17.51 3.58
C PRO A 60 7.28 18.54 3.43
N ARG A 61 8.50 18.19 3.86
CA ARG A 61 9.69 19.06 3.73
C ARG A 61 9.96 19.44 2.26
N CYS A 62 10.02 18.43 1.40
CA CYS A 62 10.25 18.66 -0.02
C CYS A 62 9.05 19.26 -0.73
N ALA A 63 7.84 19.11 -0.20
CA ALA A 63 6.63 19.76 -0.74
C ALA A 63 6.65 21.27 -0.46
N THR A 64 7.15 21.69 0.71
CA THR A 64 7.27 23.10 1.10
C THR A 64 8.56 23.78 0.62
N GLY A 65 9.45 23.06 -0.08
CA GLY A 65 10.70 23.61 -0.62
C GLY A 65 11.86 23.69 0.37
N SER A 66 11.76 23.02 1.52
CA SER A 66 12.87 22.89 2.46
C SER A 66 13.57 21.54 2.23
N PRO A 67 14.82 21.53 1.73
CA PRO A 67 15.62 20.31 1.70
C PRO A 67 15.85 19.76 3.12
#